data_AF-A0A1Q7USI1-F1
#
_entry.id   AF-A0A1Q7USI1-F1
#
_cell.length_a   1.000
_cell.length_b   1.000
_cell.length_c   1.000
_cell.angle_alpha   90.00
_cell.angle_beta   90.00
_cell.angle_gamma   90.00
#
_symmetry.space_group_name_H-M   'P 1'
#
loop_
_entity.id
_entity.type
_entity.pdbx_description
1 polymer ?
#
loop_
_entity_poly.entity_id
_entity_poly.type
_entity_poly.pdbx_seq_one_letter_code
_entity_poly.pdbx_strand_id
1 'polypeptide(L)'
;EAVKSGVGIAGWHGGMSDAFRNNPEYQWMVGGQFVAHPGNMIEYEVNIVKHDDPITAGLQDFKIVTEQYYMHVDPLNEVLATTTFSGEYAPWVAGCVMPVTWKRQWGAGRVFFCSVGHSTKELVVPEVREMIHRGMLWASR
;
A
#
# COMPACT_ATOMS: atom_id res chain seq x y z
N GLU A 1 1.41 -20.64 -6.77
CA GLU A 1 1.55 -21.12 -8.17
C GLU A 1 1.30 -20.07 -9.25
N ALA A 2 0.06 -19.63 -9.54
CA ALA A 2 -0.20 -18.73 -10.68
C ALA A 2 0.64 -17.44 -10.69
N VAL A 3 0.69 -16.73 -9.56
CA VAL A 3 1.53 -15.53 -9.44
C VAL A 3 3.01 -15.88 -9.62
N LYS A 4 3.48 -16.95 -8.96
CA LYS A 4 4.87 -17.43 -9.06
C LYS A 4 5.28 -17.73 -10.50
N SER A 5 4.36 -18.21 -11.34
CA SER A 5 4.59 -18.49 -12.77
C SER A 5 4.54 -17.28 -13.70
N GLY A 6 4.18 -16.08 -13.20
CA GLY A 6 4.18 -14.84 -14.00
C GLY A 6 2.86 -14.08 -14.03
N VAL A 7 1.78 -14.59 -13.43
CA VAL A 7 0.52 -13.85 -13.38
C VAL A 7 0.65 -12.65 -12.43
N GLY A 8 0.29 -11.47 -12.90
CA GLY A 8 0.22 -10.26 -12.07
C GLY A 8 -0.89 -10.32 -11.03
N ILE A 9 -0.63 -9.75 -9.85
CA ILE A 9 -1.65 -9.47 -8.85
C ILE A 9 -1.51 -8.02 -8.37
N ALA A 10 -2.62 -7.30 -8.34
CA ALA A 10 -2.69 -5.95 -7.85
C ALA A 10 -3.95 -5.79 -7.01
N GLY A 11 -3.84 -5.02 -5.94
CA GLY A 11 -4.97 -4.75 -5.06
C GLY A 11 -4.68 -3.59 -4.13
N TRP A 12 -5.67 -3.28 -3.31
CA TRP A 12 -5.56 -2.22 -2.33
C TRP A 12 -6.32 -2.59 -1.05
N HIS A 13 -5.95 -1.90 0.02
CA HIS A 13 -6.62 -1.92 1.32
C HIS A 13 -6.82 -3.34 1.88
N GLY A 14 -7.78 -3.52 2.79
CA GLY A 14 -8.07 -4.81 3.41
C GLY A 14 -8.39 -5.94 2.42
N GLY A 15 -8.88 -5.62 1.21
CA GLY A 15 -9.15 -6.63 0.18
C GLY A 15 -7.92 -7.46 -0.23
N MET A 16 -6.71 -6.92 -0.02
CA MET A 16 -5.46 -7.62 -0.29
C MET A 16 -4.61 -7.85 0.96
N SER A 17 -4.48 -6.86 1.85
CA SER A 17 -3.61 -7.00 3.03
C SER A 17 -4.29 -7.58 4.27
N ASP A 18 -5.62 -7.72 4.24
CA ASP A 18 -6.41 -8.27 5.34
C ASP A 18 -7.09 -9.60 5.00
N ALA A 19 -7.02 -10.00 3.73
CA ALA A 19 -7.47 -11.30 3.27
C ALA A 19 -6.53 -12.42 3.72
N PHE A 20 -7.09 -13.62 3.91
CA PHE A 20 -6.34 -14.85 4.19
C PHE A 20 -5.32 -14.75 5.35
N ARG A 21 -5.67 -14.07 6.45
CA ARG A 21 -4.79 -13.83 7.62
C ARG A 21 -4.08 -15.07 8.19
N ASN A 22 -4.63 -16.27 7.99
CA ASN A 22 -4.05 -17.53 8.45
C ASN A 22 -3.16 -18.22 7.39
N ASN A 23 -2.82 -17.52 6.30
CA ASN A 23 -1.98 -18.03 5.22
C ASN A 23 -0.68 -17.20 5.10
N PRO A 24 0.41 -17.65 5.74
CA PRO A 24 1.70 -16.96 5.69
C PRO A 24 2.29 -16.84 4.29
N GLU A 25 2.04 -17.80 3.40
CA GLU A 25 2.53 -17.73 2.02
C GLU A 25 1.84 -16.61 1.23
N TYR A 26 0.53 -16.43 1.45
CA TYR A 26 -0.20 -15.31 0.86
C TYR A 26 0.31 -13.97 1.38
N GLN A 27 0.48 -13.83 2.70
CA GLN A 27 1.03 -12.61 3.30
C GLN A 27 2.44 -12.30 2.79
N TRP A 28 3.27 -13.33 2.64
CA TRP A 28 4.63 -13.20 2.11
C TRP A 28 4.63 -12.77 0.63
N MET A 29 3.73 -13.34 -0.18
CA MET A 29 3.53 -12.91 -1.57
C MET A 29 3.09 -11.46 -1.67
N VAL A 30 2.09 -11.04 -0.87
CA VAL A 30 1.60 -9.64 -0.82
C VAL A 30 2.71 -8.70 -0.34
N GLY A 31 3.56 -9.16 0.58
CA GLY A 31 4.64 -8.40 1.18
C GLY A 31 4.19 -7.53 2.34
N GLY A 32 2.98 -7.70 2.84
CA GLY A 32 2.51 -7.00 4.02
C GLY A 32 1.16 -7.50 4.51
N GLN A 33 0.85 -7.18 5.76
CA GLN A 33 -0.42 -7.52 6.39
C GLN A 33 -0.90 -6.34 7.25
N PHE A 34 -2.20 -6.11 7.22
CA PHE A 34 -2.84 -5.13 8.07
C PHE A 34 -2.74 -5.56 9.55
N VAL A 35 -2.44 -4.59 10.42
CA VAL A 35 -2.36 -4.81 11.87
C VAL A 35 -3.39 -3.96 12.60
N ALA A 36 -3.41 -2.65 12.31
CA ALA A 36 -4.28 -1.69 13.00
C ALA A 36 -4.42 -0.40 12.19
N HIS A 37 -5.32 0.48 12.64
CA HIS A 37 -5.52 1.84 12.13
C HIS A 37 -5.92 2.76 13.29
N PRO A 38 -4.97 3.10 14.19
CA PRO A 38 -5.25 3.95 15.35
C PRO A 38 -5.93 5.26 14.94
N GLY A 39 -7.02 5.63 15.62
CA GLY A 39 -7.82 6.82 15.29
C GLY A 39 -8.96 6.55 14.29
N ASN A 40 -9.05 5.33 13.76
CA ASN A 40 -10.06 4.92 12.77
C ASN A 40 -9.96 5.74 11.48
N MET A 41 -10.78 6.78 11.28
CA MET A 41 -10.74 7.65 10.11
C MET A 41 -10.18 9.02 10.48
N ILE A 42 -8.97 9.34 10.01
CA ILE A 42 -8.25 10.57 10.36
C ILE A 42 -7.67 11.24 9.12
N GLU A 43 -7.37 12.54 9.21
CA GLU A 43 -6.54 13.21 8.21
C GLU A 43 -5.07 12.82 8.42
N TYR A 44 -4.40 12.39 7.37
CA TYR A 44 -2.95 12.19 7.35
C TYR A 44 -2.37 12.55 5.97
N GLU A 45 -1.05 12.70 5.92
CA GLU A 45 -0.32 12.96 4.69
C GLU A 45 0.33 11.67 4.17
N VAL A 46 0.23 11.48 2.86
CA VAL A 46 0.95 10.46 2.11
C VAL A 46 2.10 11.14 1.38
N ASN A 47 3.31 10.66 1.63
CA ASN A 47 4.54 11.17 1.04
C ASN A 47 5.04 10.23 -0.07
N ILE A 48 5.23 10.76 -1.28
CA ILE A 48 5.80 10.02 -2.40
C ILE A 48 7.32 9.93 -2.21
N VAL A 49 7.87 8.71 -2.24
CA VAL A 49 9.32 8.49 -1.98
C VAL A 49 10.10 8.02 -3.21
N LYS A 50 9.40 7.72 -4.32
CA LYS A 50 9.99 7.30 -5.60
C LYS A 50 9.43 8.11 -6.77
N HIS A 51 9.82 9.38 -6.88
CA HIS A 51 9.28 10.27 -7.93
C HIS A 51 9.66 9.86 -9.37
N ASP A 52 10.73 9.09 -9.56
CA ASP A 52 11.13 8.60 -10.89
C ASP A 52 10.46 7.27 -11.28
N ASP A 53 9.74 6.64 -10.35
CA ASP A 53 9.05 5.39 -10.65
C ASP A 53 7.85 5.64 -11.57
N PRO A 54 7.62 4.83 -12.62
CA PRO A 54 6.50 5.02 -13.52
C PRO A 54 5.12 5.06 -12.84
N ILE A 55 4.93 4.39 -11.70
CA ILE A 55 3.68 4.40 -10.95
C ILE A 55 3.46 5.75 -10.26
N THR A 56 4.51 6.34 -9.68
CA THR A 56 4.43 7.58 -8.90
C THR A 56 4.96 8.82 -9.62
N ALA A 57 5.38 8.68 -10.89
CA ALA A 57 5.91 9.76 -11.71
C ALA A 57 4.97 10.97 -11.79
N GLY A 58 5.49 12.14 -11.41
CA GLY A 58 4.75 13.40 -11.41
C GLY A 58 3.72 13.57 -10.29
N LEU A 59 3.54 12.56 -9.42
CA LEU A 59 2.68 12.70 -8.23
C LEU A 59 3.41 13.49 -7.14
N GLN A 60 2.62 14.26 -6.39
CA GLN A 60 3.06 15.02 -5.23
C GLN A 60 2.54 14.39 -3.95
N ASP A 61 3.09 14.81 -2.83
CA ASP A 61 2.55 14.51 -1.51
C ASP A 61 1.12 15.06 -1.40
N PHE A 62 0.25 14.33 -0.71
CA PHE A 62 -1.16 14.68 -0.61
C PHE A 62 -1.74 14.31 0.76
N LYS A 63 -2.74 15.10 1.17
CA LYS A 63 -3.53 14.82 2.37
C LYS A 63 -4.77 14.00 2.02
N ILE A 64 -5.16 13.11 2.92
CA ILE A 64 -6.36 12.30 2.78
C ILE A 64 -7.02 12.05 4.13
N VAL A 65 -8.34 11.95 4.14
CA VAL A 65 -9.14 11.53 5.31
C VAL A 65 -9.65 10.13 5.10
N THR A 66 -9.04 9.15 5.77
CA THR A 66 -9.42 7.72 5.69
C THR A 66 -8.72 6.95 6.81
N GLU A 67 -8.70 5.62 6.74
CA GLU A 67 -7.94 4.77 7.66
C GLU A 67 -6.43 4.87 7.39
N GLN A 68 -5.65 5.31 8.40
CA GLN A 68 -4.18 5.28 8.34
C GLN A 68 -3.68 3.90 8.81
N TYR A 69 -3.28 3.06 7.87
CA TYR A 69 -2.91 1.68 8.15
C TYR A 69 -1.53 1.56 8.80
N TYR A 70 -1.48 0.85 9.93
CA TYR A 70 -0.25 0.30 10.50
C TYR A 70 -0.07 -1.12 9.98
N MET A 71 1.09 -1.38 9.37
CA MET A 71 1.36 -2.60 8.62
C MET A 71 2.57 -3.35 9.20
N HIS A 72 2.53 -4.67 9.17
CA HIS A 72 3.76 -5.45 9.17
C HIS A 72 4.15 -5.70 7.72
N VAL A 73 5.37 -5.30 7.35
CA VAL A 73 5.83 -5.26 5.95
C VAL A 73 7.10 -6.07 5.76
N ASP A 74 7.23 -6.64 4.57
CA ASP A 74 8.44 -7.33 4.13
C ASP A 74 9.50 -6.30 3.69
N PRO A 75 10.76 -6.41 4.15
CA PRO A 75 11.84 -5.50 3.78
C PRO A 75 12.20 -5.51 2.28
N LEU A 76 11.79 -6.53 1.52
CA LEU A 76 12.00 -6.61 0.06
C LEU A 76 11.01 -5.78 -0.75
N ASN A 77 10.02 -5.14 -0.11
CA ASN A 77 9.10 -4.26 -0.81
C ASN A 77 9.82 -3.06 -1.40
N GLU A 78 9.59 -2.78 -2.68
CA GLU A 78 9.96 -1.51 -3.27
C GLU A 78 8.88 -0.49 -2.93
N VAL A 79 9.13 0.29 -1.87
CA VAL A 79 8.21 1.29 -1.34
C VAL A 79 8.17 2.51 -2.26
N LEU A 80 6.96 2.91 -2.66
CA LEU A 80 6.69 4.02 -3.59
C LEU A 80 6.13 5.24 -2.87
N ALA A 81 5.34 5.01 -1.81
CA ALA A 81 4.77 6.04 -0.96
C ALA A 81 4.73 5.59 0.51
N THR A 82 4.81 6.55 1.42
CA THR A 82 4.81 6.34 2.87
C THR A 82 3.87 7.31 3.57
N THR A 83 3.62 7.09 4.85
CA THR A 83 3.00 8.06 5.76
C THR A 83 3.74 8.03 7.08
N THR A 84 3.68 9.11 7.85
CA THR A 84 4.29 9.16 9.19
C THR A 84 3.21 9.21 10.25
N PHE A 85 3.28 8.31 11.22
CA PHE A 85 2.35 8.30 12.36
C PHE A 85 2.65 9.45 13.32
N SER A 86 1.63 10.27 13.60
CA SER A 86 1.75 11.37 14.57
C SER A 86 1.91 10.88 16.01
N GLY A 87 1.39 9.68 16.31
CA GLY A 87 1.32 9.13 17.67
C GLY A 87 0.12 9.60 18.48
N GLU A 88 -0.77 10.44 17.92
CA GLU A 88 -1.94 10.99 18.63
C GLU A 88 -2.83 9.91 19.25
N TYR A 89 -3.08 8.82 18.51
CA TYR A 89 -3.96 7.72 18.93
C TYR A 89 -3.20 6.50 19.47
N ALA A 90 -1.89 6.44 19.27
CA ALA A 90 -1.00 5.37 19.72
C ALA A 90 0.42 5.95 19.93
N PRO A 91 0.72 6.51 21.11
CA PRO A 91 1.96 7.26 21.33
C PRO A 91 3.24 6.47 21.06
N TRP A 92 3.22 5.14 21.23
CA TRP A 92 4.37 4.27 21.02
C TRP A 92 4.76 4.08 19.53
N VAL A 93 3.93 4.53 18.58
CA VAL A 93 4.28 4.52 17.14
C VAL A 93 4.59 5.91 16.58
N ALA A 94 4.73 6.94 17.44
CA ALA A 94 5.04 8.29 17.01
C ALA A 94 6.34 8.34 16.18
N GLY A 95 6.30 9.01 15.03
CA GLY A 95 7.42 9.11 14.10
C GLY A 95 7.67 7.86 13.25
N CYS A 96 6.85 6.80 13.40
CA CYS A 96 6.96 5.63 12.54
C CYS A 96 6.60 6.00 11.10
N VAL A 97 7.57 5.82 10.19
CA VAL A 97 7.36 5.93 8.75
C VAL A 97 6.87 4.58 8.22
N MET A 98 5.62 4.54 7.78
CA MET A 98 4.93 3.33 7.36
C MET A 98 4.71 3.34 5.84
N PRO A 99 5.00 2.23 5.13
CA PRO A 99 4.66 2.11 3.72
C PRO A 99 3.15 2.20 3.46
N VAL A 100 2.78 3.01 2.47
CA VAL A 100 1.41 3.17 1.97
C VAL A 100 1.24 2.40 0.66
N THR A 101 2.22 2.51 -0.23
CA THR A 101 2.19 1.87 -1.56
C THR A 101 3.52 1.20 -1.83
N TRP A 102 3.48 -0.04 -2.30
CA TRP A 102 4.67 -0.76 -2.73
C TRP A 102 4.40 -1.66 -3.92
N LYS A 103 5.49 -2.06 -4.56
CA LYS A 103 5.51 -3.13 -5.54
C LYS A 103 6.61 -4.12 -5.22
N ARG A 104 6.49 -5.36 -5.69
CA ARG A 104 7.50 -6.40 -5.53
C ARG A 104 7.35 -7.51 -6.57
N GLN A 105 8.31 -8.43 -6.56
CA GLN A 105 8.23 -9.68 -7.32
C GLN A 105 7.84 -10.84 -6.40
N TRP A 106 7.16 -11.83 -6.99
CA TRP A 106 6.94 -13.15 -6.43
C TRP A 106 7.13 -14.20 -7.52
N GLY A 107 8.29 -14.87 -7.52
CA GLY A 107 8.71 -15.65 -8.69
C GLY A 107 8.83 -14.75 -9.92
N ALA A 108 8.15 -15.10 -11.01
CA ALA A 108 8.05 -14.28 -12.20
C ALA A 108 6.90 -13.25 -12.18
N GLY A 109 6.03 -13.31 -11.16
CA GLY A 109 4.83 -12.46 -11.08
C GLY A 109 5.10 -11.14 -10.38
N ARG A 110 4.42 -10.10 -10.88
CA ARG A 110 4.42 -8.76 -10.30
C ARG A 110 3.30 -8.59 -9.29
N VAL A 111 3.64 -8.04 -8.13
CA VAL A 111 2.71 -7.77 -7.03
C VAL A 111 2.68 -6.26 -6.76
N PHE A 112 1.51 -5.64 -6.81
CA PHE A 112 1.30 -4.24 -6.45
C PHE A 112 0.28 -4.12 -5.31
N PHE A 113 0.56 -3.24 -4.34
CA PHE A 113 -0.34 -2.95 -3.24
C PHE A 113 -0.38 -1.46 -2.90
N CYS A 114 -1.57 -0.97 -2.53
CA CYS A 114 -1.79 0.34 -1.92
C CYS A 114 -2.69 0.20 -0.68
N SER A 115 -2.35 0.79 0.47
CA SER A 115 -3.17 0.68 1.69
C SER A 115 -4.43 1.54 1.65
N VAL A 116 -4.45 2.61 0.84
CA VAL A 116 -5.58 3.53 0.71
C VAL A 116 -6.68 2.91 -0.15
N GLY A 117 -7.93 3.02 0.31
CA GLY A 117 -9.12 2.66 -0.48
C GLY A 117 -10.21 1.95 0.32
N HIS A 118 -10.53 2.48 1.52
CA HIS A 118 -11.62 1.99 2.36
C HIS A 118 -12.98 2.07 1.66
N SER A 119 -13.19 3.12 0.87
CA SER A 119 -14.38 3.29 0.04
C SER A 119 -14.00 3.74 -1.38
N THR A 120 -15.01 3.87 -2.24
CA THR A 120 -14.81 4.40 -3.60
C THR A 120 -14.52 5.89 -3.61
N LYS A 121 -14.73 6.62 -2.51
CA LYS A 121 -14.44 8.05 -2.41
C LYS A 121 -12.95 8.33 -2.43
N GLU A 122 -12.14 7.48 -1.80
CA GLU A 122 -10.69 7.61 -1.84
C GLU A 122 -10.14 7.31 -3.25
N LEU A 123 -10.80 6.43 -4.00
CA LEU A 123 -10.40 6.05 -5.37
C LEU A 123 -10.60 7.14 -6.42
N VAL A 124 -11.27 8.26 -6.06
CA VAL A 124 -11.39 9.44 -6.93
C VAL A 124 -10.42 10.55 -6.59
N VAL A 125 -9.66 10.43 -5.49
CA VAL A 125 -8.51 11.31 -5.21
C VAL A 125 -7.47 11.10 -6.32
N PRO A 126 -7.03 12.16 -7.03
CA PRO A 126 -6.20 12.01 -8.24
C PRO A 126 -4.95 11.16 -8.03
N GLU A 127 -4.22 11.38 -6.94
CA GLU A 127 -2.99 10.69 -6.60
C GLU A 127 -3.25 9.21 -6.32
N VAL A 128 -4.28 8.90 -5.53
CA VAL A 128 -4.69 7.52 -5.21
C VAL A 128 -5.13 6.78 -6.46
N ARG A 129 -6.01 7.41 -7.25
CA ARG A 129 -6.54 6.86 -8.50
C ARG A 129 -5.39 6.50 -9.44
N GLU A 130 -4.44 7.42 -9.60
CA GLU A 130 -3.35 7.27 -10.55
C GLU A 130 -2.34 6.22 -10.09
N MET A 131 -1.99 6.17 -8.79
CA MET A 131 -1.16 5.09 -8.24
C MET A 131 -1.80 3.72 -8.45
N ILE A 132 -3.09 3.57 -8.14
CA ILE A 132 -3.79 2.29 -8.30
C ILE A 132 -3.87 1.90 -9.78
N HIS A 133 -4.25 2.83 -10.65
CA HIS A 133 -4.36 2.59 -12.09
C HIS A 133 -3.01 2.17 -12.70
N ARG A 134 -1.95 2.92 -12.44
CA ARG A 134 -0.60 2.60 -12.95
C ARG A 134 -0.02 1.35 -12.30
N GLY A 135 -0.30 1.12 -11.02
CA GLY A 135 0.12 -0.08 -10.30
C GLY A 135 -0.51 -1.36 -10.87
N MET A 136 -1.80 -1.32 -11.18
CA MET A 136 -2.47 -2.42 -11.88
C MET A 136 -1.91 -2.65 -13.27
N LEU A 137 -1.70 -1.59 -14.06
CA LEU A 137 -1.10 -1.70 -15.38
C LEU A 137 0.32 -2.28 -15.31
N TRP A 138 1.11 -1.86 -14.33
CA TRP A 138 2.45 -2.40 -14.10
C TRP A 138 2.39 -3.88 -13.75
N ALA A 139 1.48 -4.29 -12.84
CA ALA A 139 1.35 -5.68 -12.44
C ALA A 139 0.83 -6.58 -13.57
N SER A 140 -0.05 -6.06 -14.43
CA SER A 140 -0.66 -6.82 -15.54
C SER A 140 0.27 -7.12 -16.72
N ARG A 141 1.40 -6.41 -16.80
CA ARG A 141 2.39 -6.64 -17.85
C ARG A 141 3.20 -7.89 -17.54
#